data_AF-A0AAQ4EXC7-F1
#
_entry.id   AF-A0AAQ4EXC7-F1
#
_cell.length_a   1.000
_cell.length_b   1.000
_cell.length_c   1.000
_cell.angle_alpha   90.00
_cell.angle_beta   90.00
_cell.angle_gamma   90.00
#
_symmetry.space_group_name_H-M   'P 1'
#
loop_
_entity.id
_entity.type
_entity.pdbx_description
1 polymer ?
#
loop_
_entity_poly.entity_id
_entity_poly.type
_entity_poly.pdbx_seq_one_letter_code
_entity_poly.pdbx_strand_id
1 'polypeptide(L)'
;MLNKICVDLDEDDCCELPDVRVVCRELKEAIPRNRFLTSLEVIWEDSNRASDLVVKAALRRNKALVNQAVHFVLGSHNRQDVLAFETLQYSRAVVKDLIEGGAECDEASANEKINEARRRLAVNYFIFTGIVKAKIVCHRHPKGKPRLDELGKNLLALICSYLSLTDVLDI
;
A
#
# COMPACT_ATOMS: atom_id res chain seq x y z
N MET A 1 -5.11 -15.40 1.86
CA MET A 1 -6.39 -15.14 1.18
C MET A 1 -6.38 -13.73 0.63
N LEU A 2 -6.70 -13.54 -0.66
CA LEU A 2 -7.08 -12.21 -1.17
C LEU A 2 -8.27 -11.71 -0.35
N ASN A 3 -8.45 -10.40 -0.19
CA ASN A 3 -9.76 -9.86 0.20
C ASN A 3 -10.71 -10.15 -0.96
N LYS A 4 -11.20 -11.39 -1.02
CA LYS A 4 -12.13 -11.90 -2.01
C LYS A 4 -13.50 -11.72 -1.40
N ILE A 5 -14.28 -10.82 -1.99
CA ILE A 5 -15.71 -10.73 -1.72
C ILE A 5 -16.37 -11.52 -2.85
N CYS A 6 -17.04 -12.61 -2.50
CA CYS A 6 -17.99 -13.29 -3.39
C CYS A 6 -19.37 -12.80 -2.98
N VAL A 7 -20.16 -12.32 -3.95
CA VAL A 7 -21.56 -11.99 -3.74
C VAL A 7 -22.35 -12.93 -4.64
N ASP A 8 -22.83 -14.02 -4.06
CA ASP A 8 -23.79 -14.93 -4.70
C ASP A 8 -25.19 -14.40 -4.39
N LEU A 9 -25.96 -14.16 -5.45
CA LEU A 9 -27.33 -13.66 -5.35
C LEU A 9 -28.24 -14.69 -6.03
N ASP A 10 -28.37 -15.85 -5.39
CA ASP A 10 -29.39 -16.82 -5.77
C ASP A 10 -30.75 -16.36 -5.23
N GLU A 11 -31.77 -16.37 -6.09
CA GLU A 11 -33.09 -15.75 -5.88
C GLU A 11 -33.99 -16.41 -4.81
N ASP A 12 -33.54 -17.43 -4.08
CA ASP A 12 -34.41 -18.23 -3.21
C ASP A 12 -33.91 -18.35 -1.77
N ASP A 13 -33.85 -17.25 -1.01
CA ASP A 13 -34.26 -17.32 0.40
C ASP A 13 -34.59 -15.94 1.02
N CYS A 14 -35.75 -15.88 1.65
CA CYS A 14 -36.40 -14.70 2.19
C CYS A 14 -35.71 -14.16 3.45
N CYS A 15 -34.89 -13.11 3.34
CA CYS A 15 -34.62 -12.11 4.39
C CYS A 15 -34.02 -10.85 3.74
N GLU A 16 -34.85 -9.83 3.45
CA GLU A 16 -34.48 -8.45 3.06
C GLU A 16 -33.06 -8.24 2.49
N LEU A 17 -32.69 -8.95 1.41
CA LEU A 17 -31.48 -8.62 0.68
C LEU A 17 -31.72 -7.30 -0.05
N PRO A 18 -30.87 -6.29 0.11
CA PRO A 18 -31.00 -5.05 -0.64
C PRO A 18 -31.00 -5.38 -2.13
N ASP A 19 -31.95 -4.78 -2.88
CA ASP A 19 -32.07 -4.93 -4.33
C ASP A 19 -30.67 -4.98 -4.95
N VAL A 20 -30.38 -6.03 -5.71
CA VAL A 20 -29.08 -6.27 -6.37
C VAL A 20 -28.59 -5.02 -7.08
N ARG A 21 -29.49 -4.20 -7.63
CA ARG A 21 -29.19 -2.92 -8.29
C ARG A 21 -28.65 -1.85 -7.34
N VAL A 22 -29.06 -1.86 -6.07
CA VAL A 22 -28.54 -1.01 -5.01
C VAL A 22 -27.12 -1.46 -4.65
N VAL A 23 -26.91 -2.75 -4.39
CA VAL A 23 -25.56 -3.29 -4.09
C VAL A 23 -24.58 -3.02 -5.24
N CYS A 24 -25.02 -3.21 -6.49
CA CYS A 24 -24.26 -2.84 -7.69
C CYS A 24 -23.77 -1.40 -7.66
N ARG A 25 -24.68 -0.47 -7.31
CA ARG A 25 -24.44 0.96 -7.36
C ARG A 25 -23.46 1.37 -6.28
N GLU A 26 -23.69 0.91 -5.06
CA GLU A 26 -22.79 1.14 -3.93
C GLU A 26 -21.39 0.59 -4.21
N LEU A 27 -21.27 -0.61 -4.78
CA LEU A 27 -19.98 -1.18 -5.17
C LEU A 27 -19.29 -0.34 -6.25
N LYS A 28 -20.01 0.16 -7.25
CA LYS A 28 -19.43 1.05 -8.28
C LYS A 28 -18.89 2.34 -7.69
N GLU A 29 -19.53 2.88 -6.66
CA GLU A 29 -19.09 4.11 -6.00
C GLU A 29 -17.95 3.86 -4.98
N ALA A 30 -18.00 2.74 -4.28
CA ALA A 30 -17.06 2.39 -3.22
C ALA A 30 -15.73 1.82 -3.74
N ILE A 31 -15.76 0.98 -4.79
CA ILE A 31 -14.56 0.28 -5.29
C ILE A 31 -13.49 1.24 -5.82
N PRO A 32 -13.81 2.28 -6.61
CA PRO A 32 -12.80 3.25 -7.06
C PRO A 32 -12.09 3.96 -5.91
N ARG A 33 -12.78 4.18 -4.79
CA ARG A 33 -12.26 4.80 -3.57
C ARG A 33 -11.42 3.83 -2.74
N ASN A 34 -11.64 2.52 -2.89
CA ASN A 34 -10.89 1.50 -2.18
C ASN A 34 -9.50 1.27 -2.84
N ARG A 35 -8.43 1.32 -2.05
CA ARG A 35 -7.05 1.08 -2.51
C ARG A 35 -6.50 -0.31 -2.21
N PHE A 36 -7.26 -1.11 -1.45
CA PHE A 36 -6.80 -2.38 -0.87
C PHE A 36 -7.46 -3.61 -1.53
N LEU A 37 -8.60 -3.44 -2.19
CA LEU A 37 -9.31 -4.52 -2.88
C LEU A 37 -8.64 -4.84 -4.22
N THR A 38 -8.01 -6.02 -4.31
CA THR A 38 -7.25 -6.43 -5.52
C THR A 38 -7.98 -7.46 -6.37
N SER A 39 -9.01 -8.11 -5.84
CA SER A 39 -9.87 -9.04 -6.55
C SER A 39 -11.32 -8.90 -6.09
N LEU A 40 -12.25 -8.94 -7.03
CA LEU A 40 -13.67 -9.03 -6.76
C LEU A 40 -14.28 -9.96 -7.81
N GLU A 41 -15.06 -10.94 -7.35
CA GLU A 41 -15.79 -11.84 -8.22
C GLU A 41 -17.27 -11.55 -8.00
N VAL A 42 -17.94 -11.05 -9.03
CA VAL A 42 -19.38 -10.84 -9.01
C VAL A 42 -19.98 -11.48 -10.24
N ILE A 43 -20.95 -12.35 -10.01
CA ILE A 43 -21.72 -13.01 -11.05
C ILE A 43 -22.92 -12.09 -11.35
N TRP A 44 -22.96 -11.53 -12.55
CA TRP A 44 -24.03 -10.63 -12.99
C TRP A 44 -24.81 -11.31 -14.12
N GLU A 45 -26.12 -11.49 -13.96
CA GLU A 45 -26.97 -12.00 -15.06
C GLU A 45 -27.19 -10.97 -16.18
N ASP A 46 -27.23 -9.67 -15.85
CA ASP A 46 -27.39 -8.58 -16.82
C ASP A 46 -26.34 -7.47 -16.59
N SER A 47 -25.13 -7.69 -17.11
CA SER A 47 -24.00 -6.78 -16.89
C SER A 47 -24.11 -5.48 -17.71
N ASN A 48 -24.38 -4.36 -17.03
CA ASN A 48 -24.10 -3.05 -17.58
C ASN A 48 -22.58 -2.89 -17.79
N ARG A 49 -22.11 -3.09 -19.03
CA ARG A 49 -20.69 -3.13 -19.44
C ARG A 49 -19.85 -1.96 -18.90
N ALA A 50 -20.41 -0.76 -18.81
CA ALA A 50 -19.69 0.42 -18.31
C ALA A 50 -19.28 0.28 -16.84
N SER A 51 -20.10 -0.40 -16.04
CA SER A 51 -19.87 -0.59 -14.61
C SER A 51 -18.78 -1.61 -14.33
N ASP A 52 -18.78 -2.68 -15.12
CA ASP A 52 -17.73 -3.71 -15.10
C ASP A 52 -16.36 -3.11 -15.48
N LEU A 53 -16.31 -2.17 -16.43
CA LEU A 53 -15.08 -1.46 -16.78
C LEU A 53 -14.52 -0.63 -15.62
N VAL A 54 -15.37 0.11 -14.89
CA VAL A 54 -14.94 0.94 -13.74
C VAL A 54 -14.36 0.06 -12.63
N VAL A 55 -15.03 -1.05 -12.31
CA VAL A 55 -14.57 -2.01 -11.31
C VAL A 55 -13.25 -2.64 -11.73
N LYS A 56 -13.16 -3.14 -12.98
CA LYS A 56 -11.92 -3.72 -13.53
C LYS A 56 -10.76 -2.73 -13.53
N ALA A 57 -11.01 -1.47 -13.87
CA ALA A 57 -9.99 -0.42 -13.84
C ALA A 57 -9.48 -0.17 -12.42
N ALA A 58 -10.38 -0.10 -11.43
CA ALA A 58 -10.02 0.07 -10.03
C ALA A 58 -9.21 -1.13 -9.48
N LEU A 59 -9.62 -2.36 -9.79
CA LEU A 59 -8.89 -3.57 -9.41
C LEU A 59 -7.49 -3.61 -10.05
N ARG A 60 -7.36 -3.26 -11.34
CA ARG A 60 -6.06 -3.15 -12.02
C ARG A 60 -5.17 -2.10 -11.35
N ARG A 61 -5.72 -0.94 -11.00
CA ARG A 61 -5.01 0.12 -10.25
C ARG A 61 -4.51 -0.39 -8.90
N ASN A 62 -5.37 -1.09 -8.14
CA ASN A 62 -5.01 -1.63 -6.83
C ASN A 62 -3.94 -2.72 -6.94
N LYS A 63 -4.03 -3.59 -7.95
CA LYS A 63 -3.00 -4.60 -8.21
C LYS A 63 -1.66 -3.95 -8.60
N ALA A 64 -1.67 -2.93 -9.46
CA ALA A 64 -0.47 -2.18 -9.78
C ALA A 64 0.17 -1.55 -8.53
N LEU A 65 -0.64 -1.00 -7.62
CA LEU A 65 -0.17 -0.45 -6.35
C LEU A 65 0.49 -1.52 -5.46
N VAL A 66 -0.09 -2.72 -5.38
CA VAL A 66 0.53 -3.86 -4.66
C VAL A 66 1.86 -4.25 -5.30
N ASN A 67 1.92 -4.39 -6.63
CA ASN A 67 3.15 -4.73 -7.33
C ASN A 67 4.26 -3.69 -7.07
N GLN A 68 3.92 -2.40 -7.08
CA GLN A 68 4.85 -1.31 -6.74
C GLN A 68 5.37 -1.43 -5.30
N ALA A 69 4.49 -1.72 -4.34
CA ALA A 69 4.90 -1.97 -2.95
C ALA A 69 5.84 -3.18 -2.85
N VAL A 70 5.56 -4.25 -3.58
CA VAL A 70 6.41 -5.46 -3.67
C VAL A 70 7.77 -5.13 -4.30
N HIS A 71 7.81 -4.34 -5.37
CA HIS A 71 9.08 -3.90 -5.97
C HIS A 71 9.95 -3.15 -4.97
N PHE A 72 9.34 -2.28 -4.15
CA PHE A 72 10.08 -1.63 -3.07
C PHE A 72 10.62 -2.65 -2.08
N VAL A 73 9.83 -3.61 -1.62
CA VAL A 73 10.29 -4.69 -0.71
C VAL A 73 11.52 -5.40 -1.31
N LEU A 74 11.45 -5.75 -2.60
CA LEU A 74 12.52 -6.40 -3.35
C LEU A 74 13.74 -5.52 -3.66
N GLY A 75 13.72 -4.23 -3.30
CA GLY A 75 14.89 -3.35 -3.37
C GLY A 75 14.80 -2.19 -4.37
N SER A 76 13.62 -1.93 -4.96
CA SER A 76 13.40 -0.69 -5.71
C SER A 76 13.57 0.54 -4.81
N HIS A 77 14.09 1.62 -5.39
CA HIS A 77 14.26 2.93 -4.74
C HIS A 77 13.41 4.02 -5.43
N ASN A 78 12.54 3.65 -6.37
CA ASN A 78 11.67 4.60 -7.04
C ASN A 78 10.65 5.18 -6.05
N ARG A 79 10.48 6.52 -6.04
CA ARG A 79 9.52 7.23 -5.18
C ARG A 79 8.12 6.64 -5.24
N GLN A 80 7.64 6.24 -6.43
CA GLN A 80 6.31 5.63 -6.58
C GLN A 80 6.19 4.30 -5.84
N ASP A 81 7.21 3.45 -5.92
CA ASP A 81 7.25 2.16 -5.25
C ASP A 81 7.32 2.34 -3.72
N VAL A 82 8.09 3.33 -3.27
CA VAL A 82 8.21 3.66 -1.85
C VAL A 82 6.87 4.17 -1.29
N LEU A 83 6.18 5.06 -2.01
CA LEU A 83 4.87 5.58 -1.63
C LEU A 83 3.79 4.48 -1.60
N ALA A 84 3.82 3.59 -2.60
CA ALA A 84 2.94 2.43 -2.63
C ALA A 84 3.17 1.52 -1.43
N PHE A 85 4.44 1.29 -1.08
CA PHE A 85 4.80 0.53 0.12
C PHE A 85 4.34 1.20 1.41
N GLU A 86 4.60 2.50 1.61
CA GLU A 86 4.13 3.22 2.81
C GLU A 86 2.61 3.08 3.00
N THR A 87 1.86 3.16 1.90
CA THR A 87 0.40 2.98 1.88
C THR A 87 -0.04 1.58 2.26
N LEU A 88 0.69 0.55 1.81
CA LEU A 88 0.27 -0.86 1.88
C LEU A 88 1.08 -1.71 2.87
N GLN A 89 2.03 -1.13 3.60
CA GLN A 89 2.99 -1.88 4.43
C GLN A 89 2.35 -2.79 5.49
N TYR A 90 1.11 -2.52 5.90
CA TYR A 90 0.35 -3.35 6.85
C TYR A 90 -0.71 -4.24 6.18
N SER A 91 -0.84 -4.18 4.87
CA SER A 91 -1.79 -4.97 4.10
C SER A 91 -1.27 -6.39 3.88
N ARG A 92 -2.13 -7.38 4.14
CA ARG A 92 -1.88 -8.78 3.78
C ARG A 92 -1.72 -9.00 2.27
N ALA A 93 -2.19 -8.06 1.44
CA ALA A 93 -2.03 -8.14 -0.01
C ALA A 93 -0.55 -8.16 -0.43
N VAL A 94 0.31 -7.38 0.24
CA VAL A 94 1.76 -7.34 -0.06
C VAL A 94 2.43 -8.66 0.32
N VAL A 95 2.13 -9.19 1.51
CA VAL A 95 2.63 -10.49 1.97
C VAL A 95 2.25 -11.58 0.96
N LYS A 96 0.97 -11.60 0.59
CA LYS A 96 0.42 -12.60 -0.32
C LYS A 96 1.08 -12.52 -1.71
N ASP A 97 1.17 -11.33 -2.28
CA ASP A 97 1.76 -11.13 -3.62
C ASP A 97 3.26 -11.45 -3.63
N LEU A 98 3.98 -11.22 -2.52
CA LEU A 98 5.37 -11.63 -2.36
C LEU A 98 5.53 -13.17 -2.34
N ILE A 99 4.59 -13.89 -1.73
CA ILE A 99 4.56 -15.36 -1.67
C ILE A 99 4.18 -15.95 -3.04
N GLU A 100 3.16 -15.39 -3.70
CA GLU A 100 2.67 -15.88 -4.99
C GLU A 100 3.58 -15.51 -6.17
N GLY A 101 4.24 -14.34 -6.10
CA GLY A 101 5.09 -13.80 -7.17
C GLY A 101 6.58 -14.08 -7.03
N GLY A 102 7.05 -14.62 -5.89
CA GLY A 102 8.46 -14.89 -5.59
C GLY A 102 8.70 -16.36 -5.22
N ALA A 103 9.89 -16.86 -5.55
CA ALA A 103 10.33 -18.26 -5.39
C ALA A 103 10.15 -18.82 -3.96
N GLU A 104 8.98 -19.38 -3.67
CA GLU A 104 8.70 -20.21 -2.50
C GLU A 104 9.06 -19.57 -1.13
N CYS A 105 8.92 -18.24 -1.01
CA CYS A 105 9.02 -17.61 0.31
C CYS A 105 7.79 -18.00 1.15
N ASP A 106 8.03 -18.53 2.35
CA ASP A 106 6.97 -18.72 3.34
C ASP A 106 6.52 -17.38 3.95
N GLU A 107 5.42 -17.40 4.71
CA GLU A 107 4.87 -16.20 5.33
C GLU A 107 5.86 -15.53 6.31
N ALA A 108 6.69 -16.31 6.99
CA ALA A 108 7.70 -15.77 7.91
C ALA A 108 8.77 -14.96 7.16
N SER A 109 9.33 -15.54 6.10
CA SER A 109 10.32 -14.90 5.22
C SER A 109 9.75 -13.66 4.53
N ALA A 110 8.48 -13.72 4.11
CA ALA A 110 7.80 -12.57 3.52
C ALA A 110 7.67 -11.41 4.52
N ASN A 111 7.26 -11.71 5.75
CA ASN A 111 7.16 -10.71 6.81
C ASN A 111 8.53 -10.14 7.21
N GLU A 112 9.59 -10.96 7.19
CA GLU A 112 10.95 -10.49 7.45
C GLU A 112 11.39 -9.46 6.40
N LYS A 113 11.18 -9.76 5.10
CA LYS A 113 11.48 -8.83 4.01
C LYS A 113 10.69 -7.52 4.12
N ILE A 114 9.41 -7.60 4.50
CA ILE A 114 8.59 -6.41 4.74
C ILE A 114 9.14 -5.59 5.91
N ASN A 115 9.53 -6.25 7.01
CA ASN A 115 10.13 -5.56 8.16
C ASN A 115 11.48 -4.91 7.82
N GLU A 116 12.31 -5.56 6.99
CA GLU A 116 13.52 -4.97 6.46
C GLU A 116 13.21 -3.75 5.58
N ALA A 117 12.21 -3.84 4.72
CA ALA A 117 11.76 -2.72 3.89
C ALA A 117 11.25 -1.53 4.73
N ARG A 118 10.52 -1.78 5.83
CA ARG A 118 10.13 -0.72 6.80
C ARG A 118 11.34 -0.05 7.44
N ARG A 119 12.33 -0.83 7.89
CA ARG A 119 13.58 -0.29 8.43
C ARG A 119 14.33 0.54 7.39
N ARG A 120 14.41 0.06 6.15
CA ARG A 120 15.04 0.77 5.03
C ARG A 120 14.33 2.10 4.73
N LEU A 121 13.00 2.11 4.72
CA LEU A 121 12.19 3.32 4.60
C LEU A 121 12.55 4.33 5.70
N ALA A 122 12.48 3.91 6.96
CA ALA A 122 12.72 4.77 8.11
C ALA A 122 14.14 5.36 8.14
N VAL A 123 15.16 4.56 7.82
CA VAL A 123 16.56 5.01 7.80
C VAL A 123 16.84 5.98 6.65
N ASN A 124 16.14 5.83 5.52
CA ASN A 124 16.36 6.63 4.31
C ASN A 124 15.22 7.62 4.04
N TYR A 125 14.38 7.91 5.03
CA TYR A 125 13.20 8.76 4.89
C TYR A 125 13.52 10.10 4.23
N PHE A 126 14.56 10.80 4.71
CA PHE A 126 14.98 12.09 4.16
C PHE A 126 15.46 12.01 2.70
N ILE A 127 15.96 10.85 2.27
CA ILE A 127 16.37 10.61 0.88
C ILE A 127 15.13 10.36 0.02
N PHE A 128 14.22 9.49 0.48
CA PHE A 128 12.99 9.17 -0.27
C PHE A 128 12.02 10.36 -0.39
N THR A 129 12.03 11.27 0.58
CA THR A 129 11.31 12.55 0.52
C THR A 129 12.01 13.61 -0.31
N GLY A 130 13.28 13.41 -0.69
CA GLY A 130 14.06 14.39 -1.43
C GLY A 130 14.59 15.57 -0.59
N ILE A 131 14.34 15.58 0.73
CA ILE A 131 14.86 16.61 1.65
C ILE A 131 16.40 16.63 1.62
N VAL A 132 17.03 15.46 1.55
CA VAL A 132 18.49 15.33 1.43
C VAL A 132 18.86 14.46 0.25
N LYS A 133 19.95 14.82 -0.43
CA LYS A 133 20.49 14.00 -1.55
C LYS A 133 21.20 12.72 -1.08
N ALA A 134 21.81 12.75 0.10
CA ALA A 134 22.63 11.64 0.59
C ALA A 134 22.70 11.54 2.12
N LYS A 135 22.94 12.66 2.81
CA LYS A 135 23.04 12.68 4.27
C LYS A 135 22.58 14.00 4.86
N ILE A 136 22.13 13.93 6.11
CA ILE A 136 21.83 15.10 6.94
C ILE A 136 23.18 15.65 7.45
N VAL A 137 23.40 16.94 7.28
CA VAL A 137 24.52 17.67 7.88
C VAL A 137 23.95 18.94 8.46
N CYS A 138 24.14 19.16 9.76
CA CYS A 138 23.67 20.38 10.41
C CYS A 138 24.83 21.36 10.56
N HIS A 139 24.55 22.65 10.38
CA HIS A 139 25.51 23.68 10.74
C HIS A 139 25.74 23.69 12.26
N ARG A 140 26.95 24.04 12.68
CA ARG A 140 27.28 24.16 14.11
C ARG A 140 26.40 25.24 14.75
N HIS A 141 25.66 24.84 15.79
CA HIS A 141 24.88 25.78 16.57
C HIS A 141 25.76 26.46 17.63
N PRO A 142 25.73 27.80 17.79
CA PRO A 142 26.61 28.52 18.73
C PRO A 142 26.47 28.07 20.19
N LYS A 143 25.30 27.55 20.58
CA LYS A 143 24.97 27.11 21.94
C LYS A 143 25.10 25.60 22.17
N GLY A 144 25.74 24.86 21.26
CA GLY A 144 26.02 23.42 21.45
C GLY A 144 24.77 22.53 21.63
N LYS A 145 23.64 22.92 21.03
CA LYS A 145 22.40 22.12 21.11
C LYS A 145 22.55 20.80 20.33
N PRO A 146 21.90 19.71 20.79
CA PRO A 146 21.91 18.44 20.08
C PRO A 146 21.34 18.61 18.67
N ARG A 147 22.04 18.07 17.68
CA ARG A 147 21.69 18.23 16.26
C ARG A 147 21.15 16.94 15.67
N LEU A 148 20.38 17.07 14.60
CA LEU A 148 19.76 15.95 13.90
C LEU A 148 20.82 15.01 13.29
N ASP A 149 21.94 15.55 12.82
CA ASP A 149 23.08 14.79 12.28
C ASP A 149 23.93 14.08 13.35
N GLU A 150 23.76 14.43 14.62
CA GLU A 150 24.40 13.76 15.77
C GLU A 150 23.55 12.63 16.34
N LEU A 151 22.27 12.54 15.93
CA LEU A 151 21.42 11.45 16.36
C LEU A 151 21.86 10.13 15.72
N GLY A 152 21.91 9.06 16.53
CA GLY A 152 22.16 7.72 16.00
C GLY A 152 21.08 7.29 15.02
N LYS A 153 21.45 6.42 14.06
CA LYS A 153 20.53 5.92 13.00
C LYS A 153 19.21 5.36 13.55
N ASN A 154 19.26 4.67 14.69
CA ASN A 154 18.06 4.08 15.31
C ASN A 154 17.09 5.15 15.82
N LEU A 155 17.59 6.24 16.40
CA LEU A 155 16.76 7.32 16.91
C LEU A 155 16.16 8.14 15.74
N LEU A 156 16.94 8.37 14.69
CA LEU A 156 16.43 8.97 13.46
C LEU A 156 15.35 8.12 12.82
N ALA A 157 15.57 6.81 12.69
CA ALA A 157 14.56 5.89 12.16
C ALA A 157 13.29 5.89 13.02
N LEU A 158 13.41 5.94 14.35
CA LEU A 158 12.26 6.05 15.25
C LEU A 158 11.48 7.33 15.01
N ILE A 159 12.15 8.49 14.91
CA ILE A 159 11.49 9.77 14.58
C ILE A 159 10.77 9.66 13.23
N CYS A 160 11.46 9.14 12.22
CA CYS A 160 10.91 9.01 10.87
C CYS A 160 9.74 8.01 10.79
N SER A 161 9.63 7.07 11.73
CA SER A 161 8.49 6.14 11.79
C SER A 161 7.16 6.81 12.13
N TYR A 162 7.20 8.05 12.65
CA TYR A 162 6.01 8.88 12.90
C TYR A 162 5.68 9.83 11.75
N LEU A 163 6.45 9.82 10.66
CA LEU A 163 6.28 10.72 9.52
C LEU A 163 5.75 9.94 8.32
N SER A 164 4.90 10.58 7.49
CA SER A 164 4.54 10.07 6.18
C SER A 164 5.34 10.79 5.09
N LEU A 165 5.73 10.05 4.05
CA LEU A 165 6.29 10.62 2.83
C LEU A 165 5.39 11.69 2.20
N THR A 166 4.08 11.63 2.45
CA THR A 166 3.11 12.61 1.97
C THR A 166 3.07 13.91 2.79
N ASP A 167 3.70 13.94 3.97
CA ASP A 167 3.85 15.16 4.77
C ASP A 167 4.82 16.17 4.13
N VAL A 168 5.67 15.71 3.21
CA VAL A 168 6.64 16.54 2.49
C VAL A 168 6.07 16.85 1.11
N LEU A 169 5.66 18.11 0.92
CA LEU A 169 5.22 18.61 -0.38
C LEU A 169 6.41 18.64 -1.35
N ASP A 170 6.18 18.21 -2.60
CA ASP A 170 7.15 18.36 -3.68
C ASP A 170 7.45 19.86 -3.85
N ILE A 171 8.73 20.23 -3.78
CA ILE A 171 9.23 21.61 -3.99
C ILE A 171 9.49 21.85 -5.48
#